data_AF-L0RVW8-F1
#
_entry.id   AF-L0RVW8-F1
#
_cell.length_a   1.000
_cell.length_b   1.000
_cell.length_c   1.000
_cell.angle_alpha   90.00
_cell.angle_beta   90.00
_cell.angle_gamma   90.00
#
_symmetry.space_group_name_H-M   'P 1'
#
loop_
_entity.id
_entity.type
_entity.pdbx_description
1 polymer ?
#
loop_
_entity_poly.entity_id
_entity_poly.type
_entity_poly.pdbx_seq_one_letter_code
_entity_poly.pdbx_strand_id
1 'polypeptide(L)'
;MDSIAIKDLTKKLDDIKSDNALSNLEKFNKANEIIGKNLDTYKSKINDAKDKISKLSPESAKKANEQLDQTSLLVRDANLPNHSFDELDQRIKDLLVQDKETAKSKINSIPDSKLTKKQKEDLVKLIDNTDTNDWAKITDIINKAENDVAKKDLEDQAKLLNYPDGDKSKAIKSLINQINSNGSDKLDTKEKIEKFKKKLDSIKSRIDKARDLINTLDITKQNDLNQKLNDADTIEKLDSIIKEINDAIKVEQIKAIKDELDSYVDNLSYPSANAPAKNEIKETYKNINDLNQLNQIKEKITNDTTGIESKIIKAKLEIDKLPKNEQSALNKVLNSANTDEEFVDLDKKIEAAKNKNKVENKKNNWCFKWFTRRSKK
;
A
#
# COMPACT_ATOMS: atom_id res chain seq x y z
N MET A 1 10.31 22.24 -50.32
CA MET A 1 9.94 22.52 -51.71
C MET A 1 9.20 23.84 -51.72
N ASP A 2 9.52 24.77 -52.62
CA ASP A 2 8.74 26.00 -52.72
C ASP A 2 7.29 25.69 -53.10
N SER A 3 6.32 26.33 -52.42
CA SER A 3 4.90 26.11 -52.66
C SER A 3 4.52 26.43 -54.10
N ILE A 4 3.51 25.74 -54.63
CA ILE A 4 3.03 25.95 -56.01
C ILE A 4 2.62 27.42 -56.20
N ALA A 5 1.98 28.00 -55.19
CA ALA A 5 1.73 29.43 -55.02
C ALA A 5 2.92 30.34 -55.35
N ILE A 6 4.10 30.07 -54.76
CA ILE A 6 5.31 30.89 -54.97
C ILE A 6 5.86 30.69 -56.38
N LYS A 7 5.85 29.45 -56.87
CA LYS A 7 6.32 29.13 -58.23
C LYS A 7 5.47 29.82 -59.30
N ASP A 8 4.15 29.86 -59.12
CA ASP A 8 3.24 30.53 -60.04
C ASP A 8 3.47 32.05 -60.05
N LEU A 9 3.69 32.66 -58.88
CA LEU A 9 3.99 34.09 -58.78
C LEU A 9 5.31 34.45 -59.45
N THR A 10 6.36 33.66 -59.20
CA THR A 10 7.67 33.86 -59.83
C THR A 10 7.57 33.70 -61.34
N LYS A 11 6.87 32.67 -61.83
CA LYS A 11 6.67 32.45 -63.26
C LYS A 11 5.94 33.62 -63.92
N LYS A 12 4.81 34.09 -63.35
CA LYS A 12 4.11 35.26 -63.91
C LYS A 12 4.96 36.53 -63.88
N LEU A 13 5.77 36.73 -62.84
CA LEU A 13 6.69 37.85 -62.78
C LEU A 13 7.75 37.76 -63.88
N ASP A 14 8.29 36.57 -64.13
CA ASP A 14 9.29 36.34 -65.17
C ASP A 14 8.70 36.45 -66.58
N ASP A 15 7.45 36.00 -66.79
CA ASP A 15 6.70 36.21 -68.03
C ASP A 15 6.53 37.72 -68.31
N ILE A 16 6.17 38.53 -67.31
CA ILE A 16 6.06 39.99 -67.44
C ILE A 16 7.42 40.64 -67.75
N LYS A 17 8.49 40.20 -67.09
CA LYS A 17 9.85 40.71 -67.35
C LYS A 17 10.31 40.41 -68.77
N SER A 18 9.98 39.23 -69.28
CA SER A 18 10.41 38.72 -70.58
C SER A 18 9.56 39.22 -71.75
N ASP A 19 8.44 39.90 -71.48
CA ASP A 19 7.55 40.46 -72.50
C ASP A 19 8.20 41.66 -73.21
N ASN A 20 8.74 41.43 -74.40
CA ASN A 20 9.41 42.47 -75.19
C ASN A 20 8.44 43.51 -75.79
N ALA A 21 7.13 43.28 -75.71
CA ALA A 21 6.12 44.24 -76.19
C ALA A 21 5.80 45.34 -75.17
N LEU A 22 6.25 45.21 -73.92
CA LEU A 22 6.00 46.17 -72.85
C LEU A 22 7.24 47.02 -72.55
N SER A 23 7.04 48.32 -72.34
CA SER A 23 8.07 49.20 -71.76
C SER A 23 8.34 48.84 -70.29
N ASN A 24 9.48 49.30 -69.75
CA ASN A 24 9.82 49.07 -68.35
C ASN A 24 8.76 49.59 -67.36
N LEU A 25 8.12 50.72 -67.68
CA LEU A 25 7.05 51.30 -66.85
C LEU A 25 5.77 50.44 -66.92
N GLU A 26 5.43 49.93 -68.10
CA GLU A 26 4.28 49.02 -68.27
C GLU A 26 4.51 47.67 -67.60
N LYS A 27 5.73 47.12 -67.66
CA LYS A 27 6.13 45.91 -66.91
C LYS A 27 5.96 46.11 -65.40
N PHE A 28 6.44 47.24 -64.88
CA PHE A 28 6.29 47.58 -63.46
C PHE A 28 4.81 47.70 -63.06
N ASN A 29 4.01 48.45 -63.83
CA ASN A 29 2.58 48.63 -63.53
C ASN A 29 1.82 47.31 -63.60
N LYS A 30 2.09 46.46 -64.61
CA LYS A 30 1.47 45.15 -64.79
C LYS A 30 1.86 44.16 -63.69
N ALA A 31 3.12 44.15 -63.25
CA ALA A 31 3.56 43.36 -62.11
C ALA A 31 2.91 43.85 -60.79
N ASN A 32 2.86 45.16 -60.57
CA ASN A 32 2.23 45.74 -59.39
C ASN A 32 0.71 45.48 -59.35
N GLU A 33 0.05 45.45 -60.50
CA GLU A 33 -1.38 45.16 -60.61
C GLU A 33 -1.72 43.68 -60.40
N ILE A 34 -0.97 42.76 -61.03
CA ILE A 34 -1.28 41.33 -60.98
C ILE A 34 -0.80 40.70 -59.67
N ILE A 35 0.41 41.08 -59.22
CA ILE A 35 1.09 40.50 -58.06
C ILE A 35 0.95 41.43 -56.85
N GLY A 36 1.32 42.70 -57.00
CA GLY A 36 1.37 43.67 -55.90
C GLY A 36 0.02 43.90 -55.21
N LYS A 37 -1.04 44.23 -55.95
CA LYS A 37 -2.39 44.51 -55.41
C LYS A 37 -3.01 43.32 -54.68
N ASN A 38 -2.67 42.09 -55.07
CA ASN A 38 -3.28 40.88 -54.52
C ASN A 38 -2.46 40.21 -53.42
N LEU A 39 -1.20 40.61 -53.24
CA LEU A 39 -0.26 39.98 -52.31
C LEU A 39 -0.75 39.98 -50.86
N ASP A 40 -1.30 41.09 -50.39
CA ASP A 40 -1.79 41.21 -49.01
C ASP A 40 -3.05 40.34 -48.78
N THR A 41 -3.91 40.22 -49.79
CA THR A 41 -5.05 39.30 -49.76
C THR A 41 -4.57 37.85 -49.65
N TYR A 42 -3.53 37.46 -50.40
CA TYR A 42 -2.96 36.12 -50.32
C TYR A 42 -2.29 35.83 -48.98
N LYS A 43 -1.53 36.77 -48.43
CA LYS A 43 -0.97 36.65 -47.08
C LYS A 43 -2.06 36.43 -46.05
N SER A 44 -3.15 37.19 -46.12
CA SER A 44 -4.31 37.02 -45.24
C SER A 44 -4.89 35.61 -45.35
N LYS A 45 -5.18 35.14 -46.57
CA LYS A 45 -5.74 33.80 -46.78
C LYS A 45 -4.83 32.67 -46.29
N ILE A 46 -3.51 32.79 -46.48
CA ILE A 46 -2.53 31.82 -45.98
C ILE A 46 -2.51 31.81 -44.45
N ASN A 47 -2.50 32.98 -43.81
CA ASN A 47 -2.49 33.08 -42.37
C ASN A 47 -3.80 32.53 -41.78
N ASP A 48 -4.95 32.88 -42.36
CA ASP A 48 -6.25 32.33 -41.98
C ASP A 48 -6.28 30.80 -42.11
N ALA A 49 -5.71 30.25 -43.19
CA ALA A 49 -5.60 28.81 -43.37
C ALA A 49 -4.70 28.18 -42.29
N LYS A 50 -3.53 28.76 -42.01
CA LYS A 50 -2.63 28.28 -40.94
C LYS A 50 -3.30 28.31 -39.57
N ASP A 51 -4.08 29.35 -39.28
CA ASP A 51 -4.82 29.50 -38.03
C ASP A 51 -5.97 28.49 -37.90
N LYS A 52 -6.57 28.05 -39.02
CA LYS A 52 -7.55 26.96 -39.00
C LYS A 52 -6.86 25.60 -38.91
N ILE A 53 -5.73 25.41 -39.60
CA ILE A 53 -4.94 24.18 -39.58
C ILE A 53 -4.38 23.89 -38.18
N SER A 54 -3.96 24.92 -37.44
CA SER A 54 -3.45 24.77 -36.07
C SER A 54 -4.49 24.23 -35.08
N LYS A 55 -5.78 24.30 -35.42
CA LYS A 55 -6.90 23.77 -34.63
C LYS A 55 -7.24 22.31 -34.95
N LEU A 56 -6.60 21.72 -35.95
CA LEU A 56 -6.80 20.31 -36.33
C LEU A 56 -5.91 19.38 -35.49
N SER A 57 -6.22 18.09 -35.51
CA SER A 57 -5.32 17.06 -34.98
C SER A 57 -3.97 17.05 -35.72
N PRO A 58 -2.88 16.54 -35.13
CA PRO A 58 -1.58 16.51 -35.80
C PRO A 58 -1.59 15.83 -37.18
N GLU A 59 -2.38 14.77 -37.34
CA GLU A 59 -2.49 14.05 -38.62
C GLU A 59 -3.29 14.85 -39.65
N SER A 60 -4.42 15.43 -39.23
CA SER A 60 -5.26 16.28 -40.08
C SER A 60 -4.54 17.57 -40.48
N ALA A 61 -3.80 18.18 -39.55
CA ALA A 61 -2.98 19.35 -39.82
C ALA A 61 -1.88 19.08 -40.85
N LYS A 62 -1.25 17.89 -40.80
CA LYS A 62 -0.27 17.48 -41.81
C LYS A 62 -0.91 17.41 -43.21
N LYS A 63 -2.06 16.73 -43.34
CA LYS A 63 -2.80 16.62 -44.62
C LYS A 63 -3.21 17.99 -45.16
N ALA A 64 -3.66 18.88 -44.28
CA ALA A 64 -4.05 20.23 -44.67
C ALA A 64 -2.85 21.11 -45.08
N ASN A 65 -1.70 20.98 -44.42
CA ASN A 65 -0.46 21.67 -44.82
C ASN A 65 0.05 21.18 -46.18
N GLU A 66 0.00 19.87 -46.45
CA GLU A 66 0.35 19.31 -47.77
C GLU A 66 -0.52 19.91 -48.88
N GLN A 67 -1.81 20.12 -48.64
CA GLN A 67 -2.70 20.78 -49.60
C GLN A 67 -2.47 22.29 -49.68
N LEU A 68 -2.16 22.96 -48.56
CA LEU A 68 -1.79 24.38 -48.56
C LEU A 68 -0.54 24.64 -49.43
N ASP A 69 0.46 23.76 -49.36
CA ASP A 69 1.67 23.84 -50.19
C ASP A 69 1.38 23.67 -51.69
N GLN A 70 0.29 22.97 -52.01
CA GLN A 70 -0.19 22.73 -53.37
C GLN A 70 -1.19 23.80 -53.84
N THR A 71 -1.69 24.67 -52.97
CA THR A 71 -2.69 25.69 -53.32
C THR A 71 -2.04 26.78 -54.18
N SER A 72 -2.66 27.12 -55.33
CA SER A 72 -2.25 28.22 -56.20
C SER A 72 -2.86 29.55 -55.74
N LEU A 73 -2.11 30.64 -55.94
CA LEU A 73 -2.57 32.00 -55.62
C LEU A 73 -3.30 32.66 -56.79
N LEU A 74 -3.06 32.23 -58.03
CA LEU A 74 -3.21 33.15 -59.17
C LEU A 74 -4.40 32.89 -60.10
N VAL A 75 -4.98 31.69 -60.13
CA VAL A 75 -6.14 31.34 -60.99
C VAL A 75 -6.87 30.10 -60.44
N ARG A 76 -8.20 30.07 -60.54
CA ARG A 76 -8.98 28.82 -60.52
C ARG A 76 -8.79 28.15 -61.88
N ASP A 77 -7.75 27.35 -62.04
CA ASP A 77 -7.52 26.63 -63.30
C ASP A 77 -8.53 25.47 -63.38
N ALA A 78 -9.41 25.51 -64.39
CA ALA A 78 -10.40 24.46 -64.64
C ALA A 78 -9.77 23.08 -64.90
N ASN A 79 -8.48 23.05 -65.25
CA ASN A 79 -7.71 21.83 -65.48
C ASN A 79 -6.89 21.37 -64.26
N LEU A 80 -6.90 22.13 -63.15
CA LEU A 80 -6.25 21.78 -61.87
C LEU A 80 -7.28 21.85 -60.72
N PRO A 81 -8.24 20.90 -60.66
CA PRO A 81 -9.15 20.79 -59.51
C PRO A 81 -8.34 20.52 -58.22
N ASN A 82 -8.77 21.09 -57.09
CA ASN A 82 -8.15 21.01 -55.74
C ASN A 82 -6.98 21.95 -55.43
N HIS A 83 -6.75 22.99 -56.24
CA HIS A 83 -5.64 23.94 -56.04
C HIS A 83 -6.09 25.35 -55.61
N SER A 84 -7.35 25.55 -55.22
CA SER A 84 -7.86 26.85 -54.73
C SER A 84 -7.99 26.94 -53.20
N PHE A 85 -8.00 28.15 -52.65
CA PHE A 85 -8.26 28.37 -51.22
C PHE A 85 -9.65 27.92 -50.77
N ASP A 86 -10.65 27.96 -51.64
CA ASP A 86 -12.01 27.51 -51.30
C ASP A 86 -12.04 25.98 -51.10
N GLU A 87 -11.30 25.24 -51.93
CA GLU A 87 -11.14 23.79 -51.80
C GLU A 87 -10.29 23.43 -50.57
N LEU A 88 -9.26 24.23 -50.26
CA LEU A 88 -8.50 24.08 -49.01
C LEU A 88 -9.39 24.32 -47.78
N ASP A 89 -10.19 25.37 -47.79
CA ASP A 89 -11.12 25.68 -46.70
C ASP A 89 -12.16 24.59 -46.50
N GLN A 90 -12.68 24.00 -47.59
CA GLN A 90 -13.58 22.85 -47.51
C GLN A 90 -12.86 21.63 -46.96
N ARG A 91 -11.63 21.35 -47.42
CA ARG A 91 -10.84 20.23 -46.89
C ARG A 91 -10.59 20.36 -45.40
N ILE A 92 -10.22 21.55 -44.92
CA ILE A 92 -9.98 21.82 -43.50
C ILE A 92 -11.25 21.53 -42.69
N LYS A 93 -12.43 21.91 -43.18
CA LYS A 93 -13.72 21.58 -42.54
C LYS A 93 -13.96 20.07 -42.49
N ASP A 94 -13.74 19.37 -43.60
CA ASP A 94 -13.93 17.92 -43.67
C ASP A 94 -12.98 17.17 -42.72
N LEU A 95 -11.73 17.62 -42.62
CA LEU A 95 -10.73 17.08 -41.69
C LEU A 95 -11.12 17.33 -40.23
N LEU A 96 -11.66 18.50 -39.89
CA LEU A 96 -12.18 18.77 -38.56
C LEU A 96 -13.36 17.85 -38.21
N VAL A 97 -14.27 17.60 -39.17
CA VAL A 97 -15.36 16.63 -39.00
C VAL A 97 -14.77 15.24 -38.74
N GLN A 98 -13.76 14.82 -39.51
CA GLN A 98 -13.08 13.54 -39.30
C GLN A 98 -12.43 13.43 -37.91
N ASP A 99 -11.79 14.50 -37.43
CA ASP A 99 -11.22 14.56 -36.08
C ASP A 99 -12.30 14.39 -35.01
N LYS A 100 -13.45 15.05 -35.16
CA LYS A 100 -14.61 14.90 -34.27
C LYS A 100 -15.18 13.48 -34.31
N GLU A 101 -15.40 12.90 -35.48
CA GLU A 101 -15.88 11.52 -35.62
C GLU A 101 -14.93 10.51 -34.97
N THR A 102 -13.62 10.72 -35.13
CA THR A 102 -12.60 9.87 -34.50
C THR A 102 -12.68 9.95 -32.98
N ALA A 103 -12.83 11.17 -32.43
CA ALA A 103 -12.99 11.38 -30.99
C ALA A 103 -14.28 10.75 -30.45
N LYS A 104 -15.41 10.90 -31.17
CA LYS A 104 -16.68 10.26 -30.84
C LYS A 104 -16.58 8.73 -30.85
N SER A 105 -15.92 8.17 -31.86
CA SER A 105 -15.67 6.73 -31.95
C SER A 105 -14.87 6.21 -30.75
N LYS A 106 -13.80 6.92 -30.35
CA LYS A 106 -13.05 6.58 -29.13
C LYS A 106 -13.93 6.53 -27.89
N ILE A 107 -14.78 7.55 -27.67
CA ILE A 107 -15.68 7.59 -26.51
C ILE A 107 -16.72 6.46 -26.57
N ASN A 108 -17.32 6.23 -27.74
CA ASN A 108 -18.34 5.19 -27.91
C ASN A 108 -17.77 3.78 -27.74
N SER A 109 -16.48 3.57 -28.04
CA SER A 109 -15.79 2.29 -27.86
C SER A 109 -15.53 1.91 -26.39
N ILE A 110 -15.62 2.86 -25.45
CA ILE A 110 -15.45 2.60 -24.03
C ILE A 110 -16.55 1.62 -23.55
N PRO A 111 -16.28 0.59 -22.75
CA PRO A 111 -17.31 -0.35 -22.29
C PRO A 111 -18.41 0.30 -21.44
N ASP A 112 -19.65 -0.19 -21.53
CA ASP A 112 -20.80 0.29 -20.73
C ASP A 112 -20.62 0.07 -19.22
N SER A 113 -19.76 -0.87 -18.82
CA SER A 113 -19.35 -1.09 -17.42
C SER A 113 -18.48 0.03 -16.86
N LYS A 114 -17.83 0.81 -17.75
CA LYS A 114 -16.94 1.92 -17.39
C LYS A 114 -17.60 3.28 -17.53
N LEU A 115 -18.30 3.50 -18.65
CA LEU A 115 -19.11 4.70 -18.87
C LEU A 115 -20.51 4.30 -19.33
N THR A 116 -21.53 4.80 -18.65
CA THR A 116 -22.92 4.60 -19.05
C THR A 116 -23.20 5.24 -20.42
N LYS A 117 -24.22 4.73 -21.13
CA LYS A 117 -24.67 5.32 -22.40
C LYS A 117 -24.93 6.82 -22.31
N LYS A 118 -25.60 7.26 -21.23
CA LYS A 118 -25.86 8.69 -20.98
C LYS A 118 -24.57 9.51 -20.83
N GLN A 119 -23.57 9.01 -20.10
CA GLN A 119 -22.29 9.72 -19.96
C GLN A 119 -21.56 9.85 -21.29
N LYS A 120 -21.59 8.79 -22.13
CA LYS A 120 -21.02 8.84 -23.48
C LYS A 120 -21.75 9.85 -24.35
N GLU A 121 -23.08 9.83 -24.35
CA GLU A 121 -23.92 10.79 -25.08
C GLU A 121 -23.64 12.24 -24.67
N ASP A 122 -23.50 12.50 -23.37
CA ASP A 122 -23.20 13.85 -22.86
C ASP A 122 -21.81 14.32 -23.32
N LEU A 123 -20.80 13.44 -23.35
CA LEU A 123 -19.47 13.77 -23.88
C LEU A 123 -19.49 13.97 -25.41
N VAL A 124 -20.22 13.15 -26.15
CA VAL A 124 -20.39 13.28 -27.60
C VAL A 124 -21.04 14.61 -27.96
N LYS A 125 -22.08 15.04 -27.23
CA LYS A 125 -22.69 16.37 -27.41
C LYS A 125 -21.71 17.53 -27.21
N LEU A 126 -20.76 17.39 -26.27
CA LEU A 126 -19.70 18.39 -26.09
C LEU A 126 -18.76 18.47 -27.30
N ILE A 127 -18.48 17.35 -27.97
CA ILE A 127 -17.67 17.32 -29.20
C ILE A 127 -18.43 17.96 -30.36
N ASP A 128 -19.72 17.64 -30.51
CA ASP A 128 -20.55 18.16 -31.59
C ASP A 128 -20.83 19.67 -31.48
N ASN A 129 -20.62 20.26 -30.31
CA ASN A 129 -20.76 21.71 -30.11
C ASN A 129 -19.81 22.51 -31.04
N THR A 130 -20.33 23.60 -31.60
CA THR A 130 -19.60 24.54 -32.48
C THR A 130 -18.44 25.23 -31.77
N ASP A 131 -18.50 25.39 -30.45
CA ASP A 131 -17.43 26.01 -29.66
C ASP A 131 -16.22 25.08 -29.44
N THR A 132 -16.36 23.80 -29.82
CA THR A 132 -15.34 22.74 -29.71
C THR A 132 -14.66 22.47 -31.05
N ASN A 133 -14.60 23.46 -31.94
CA ASN A 133 -13.90 23.40 -33.23
C ASN A 133 -12.37 23.58 -33.10
N ASP A 134 -11.79 22.98 -32.06
CA ASP A 134 -10.37 23.04 -31.70
C ASP A 134 -9.94 21.71 -31.11
N TRP A 135 -8.89 21.12 -31.69
CA TRP A 135 -8.34 19.83 -31.26
C TRP A 135 -7.89 19.82 -29.80
N ALA A 136 -7.42 20.95 -29.25
CA ALA A 136 -7.09 21.04 -27.84
C ALA A 136 -8.32 20.79 -26.95
N LYS A 137 -9.46 21.42 -27.30
CA LYS A 137 -10.73 21.24 -26.58
C LYS A 137 -11.29 19.82 -26.77
N ILE A 138 -11.17 19.25 -27.97
CA ILE A 138 -11.56 17.86 -28.24
C ILE A 138 -10.71 16.91 -27.37
N THR A 139 -9.41 17.17 -27.26
CA THR A 139 -8.47 16.39 -26.44
C THR A 139 -8.83 16.48 -24.96
N ASP A 140 -9.23 17.66 -24.46
CA ASP A 140 -9.69 17.81 -23.07
C ASP A 140 -10.93 16.96 -22.76
N ILE A 141 -11.86 16.83 -23.72
CA ILE A 141 -13.03 15.96 -23.58
C ILE A 141 -12.63 14.48 -23.57
N ILE A 142 -11.69 14.08 -24.43
CA ILE A 142 -11.13 12.71 -24.44
C ILE A 142 -10.44 12.42 -23.09
N ASN A 143 -9.59 13.33 -22.60
CA ASN A 143 -8.91 13.20 -21.32
C ASN A 143 -9.91 13.10 -20.15
N LYS A 144 -11.00 13.85 -20.20
CA LYS A 144 -12.09 13.73 -19.23
C LYS A 144 -12.70 12.32 -19.25
N ALA A 145 -12.99 11.77 -20.43
CA ALA A 145 -13.49 10.41 -20.56
C ALA A 145 -12.50 9.37 -20.01
N GLU A 146 -11.21 9.51 -20.32
CA GLU A 146 -10.14 8.65 -19.78
C GLU A 146 -10.07 8.71 -18.25
N ASN A 147 -10.17 9.90 -17.67
CA ASN A 147 -10.17 10.10 -16.22
C ASN A 147 -11.40 9.46 -15.57
N ASP A 148 -12.58 9.58 -16.19
CA ASP A 148 -13.81 8.96 -15.67
C ASP A 148 -13.76 7.42 -15.74
N VAL A 149 -13.15 6.85 -16.78
CA VAL A 149 -12.84 5.40 -16.85
C VAL A 149 -11.89 5.00 -15.72
N ALA A 150 -10.80 5.73 -15.52
CA ALA A 150 -9.83 5.42 -14.49
C ALA A 150 -10.43 5.53 -13.07
N LYS A 151 -11.32 6.49 -12.82
CA LYS A 151 -12.10 6.53 -11.57
C LYS A 151 -12.93 5.28 -11.39
N LYS A 152 -13.57 4.78 -12.45
CA LYS A 152 -14.34 3.55 -12.37
C LYS A 152 -13.48 2.33 -12.05
N ASP A 153 -12.26 2.27 -12.59
CA ASP A 153 -11.29 1.25 -12.21
C ASP A 153 -10.88 1.34 -10.73
N LEU A 154 -10.74 2.55 -10.19
CA LEU A 154 -10.48 2.75 -8.75
C LEU A 154 -11.67 2.32 -7.89
N GLU A 155 -12.91 2.56 -8.32
CA GLU A 155 -14.10 2.07 -7.62
C GLU A 155 -14.13 0.55 -7.57
N ASP A 156 -13.85 -0.10 -8.71
CA ASP A 156 -13.82 -1.56 -8.81
C ASP A 156 -12.71 -2.14 -7.91
N GLN A 157 -11.52 -1.52 -7.90
CA GLN A 157 -10.43 -1.88 -6.98
C GLN A 157 -10.83 -1.69 -5.51
N ALA A 158 -11.48 -0.57 -5.17
CA ALA A 158 -11.92 -0.30 -3.81
C ALA A 158 -12.94 -1.36 -3.32
N LYS A 159 -13.85 -1.81 -4.18
CA LYS A 159 -14.82 -2.87 -3.86
C LYS A 159 -14.19 -4.24 -3.64
N LEU A 160 -13.02 -4.48 -4.23
CA LEU A 160 -12.26 -5.72 -4.07
C LEU A 160 -11.35 -5.70 -2.84
N LEU A 161 -11.31 -4.60 -2.07
CA LEU A 161 -10.59 -4.56 -0.81
C LEU A 161 -11.20 -5.54 0.18
N ASN A 162 -10.34 -6.31 0.84
CA ASN A 162 -10.73 -7.45 1.65
C ASN A 162 -11.27 -7.05 3.03
N TYR A 163 -12.13 -6.05 3.15
CA TYR A 163 -12.77 -5.73 4.44
C TYR A 163 -13.67 -6.88 4.93
N PRO A 164 -13.87 -7.06 6.25
CA PRO A 164 -14.73 -8.11 6.78
C PRO A 164 -16.17 -8.11 6.21
N ASP A 165 -16.78 -6.94 6.06
CA ASP A 165 -18.13 -6.78 5.49
C ASP A 165 -18.12 -6.72 3.95
N GLY A 166 -16.96 -6.96 3.32
CA GLY A 166 -16.76 -6.78 1.89
C GLY A 166 -17.16 -5.38 1.43
N ASP A 167 -17.81 -5.30 0.26
CA ASP A 167 -18.26 -4.07 -0.40
C ASP A 167 -19.28 -3.24 0.42
N LYS A 168 -19.88 -3.82 1.46
CA LYS A 168 -20.84 -3.15 2.34
C LYS A 168 -20.18 -2.32 3.43
N SER A 169 -18.88 -2.53 3.69
CA SER A 169 -18.11 -1.81 4.71
C SER A 169 -18.22 -0.30 4.54
N LYS A 170 -18.22 0.42 5.67
CA LYS A 170 -18.26 1.88 5.68
C LYS A 170 -17.00 2.48 5.05
N ALA A 171 -15.87 1.82 5.22
CA ALA A 171 -14.60 2.21 4.64
C ALA A 171 -14.64 2.21 3.10
N ILE A 172 -15.17 1.15 2.46
CA ILE A 172 -15.32 1.12 1.00
C ILE A 172 -16.24 2.24 0.51
N LYS A 173 -17.37 2.49 1.20
CA LYS A 173 -18.27 3.61 0.87
C LYS A 173 -17.54 4.95 0.95
N SER A 174 -16.74 5.16 1.98
CA SER A 174 -15.93 6.39 2.14
C SER A 174 -14.91 6.54 1.01
N LEU A 175 -14.19 5.46 0.65
CA LEU A 175 -13.22 5.47 -0.45
C LEU A 175 -13.88 5.79 -1.80
N ILE A 176 -15.04 5.19 -2.08
CA ILE A 176 -15.83 5.49 -3.31
C ILE A 176 -16.28 6.96 -3.32
N ASN A 177 -16.70 7.50 -2.17
CA ASN A 177 -17.05 8.92 -2.07
C ASN A 177 -15.85 9.84 -2.32
N GLN A 178 -14.65 9.47 -1.86
CA GLN A 178 -13.41 10.21 -2.15
C GLN A 178 -13.08 10.18 -3.65
N ILE A 179 -13.20 9.02 -4.30
CA ILE A 179 -12.97 8.86 -5.75
C ILE A 179 -13.91 9.77 -6.56
N ASN A 180 -15.16 9.87 -6.13
CA ASN A 180 -16.21 10.66 -6.78
C ASN A 180 -16.34 12.10 -6.27
N SER A 181 -15.39 12.56 -5.46
CA SER A 181 -15.40 13.92 -4.92
C SER A 181 -15.30 14.97 -6.03
N ASN A 182 -16.05 16.05 -5.89
CA ASN A 182 -16.01 17.23 -6.76
C ASN A 182 -15.28 18.43 -6.11
N GLY A 183 -14.65 18.24 -4.94
CA GLY A 183 -13.91 19.27 -4.20
C GLY A 183 -12.46 19.45 -4.66
N SER A 184 -11.60 19.96 -3.77
CA SER A 184 -10.15 20.12 -4.00
C SER A 184 -9.45 18.82 -4.39
N ASP A 185 -9.96 17.71 -3.86
CA ASP A 185 -9.36 16.38 -4.03
C ASP A 185 -9.93 15.63 -5.24
N LYS A 186 -10.66 16.33 -6.11
CA LYS A 186 -11.19 15.77 -7.35
C LYS A 186 -10.08 15.14 -8.19
N LEU A 187 -10.31 13.91 -8.61
CA LEU A 187 -9.40 13.13 -9.46
C LEU A 187 -9.57 13.53 -10.94
N ASP A 188 -9.16 14.74 -11.31
CA ASP A 188 -9.31 15.32 -12.65
C ASP A 188 -8.02 15.34 -13.49
N THR A 189 -6.94 14.78 -12.94
CA THR A 189 -5.67 14.62 -13.65
C THR A 189 -5.12 13.22 -13.47
N LYS A 190 -4.32 12.76 -14.45
CA LYS A 190 -3.63 11.46 -14.41
C LYS A 190 -2.75 11.32 -13.15
N GLU A 191 -2.10 12.41 -12.73
CA GLU A 191 -1.26 12.41 -11.52
C GLU A 191 -2.07 12.16 -10.25
N LYS A 192 -3.21 12.83 -10.08
CA LYS A 192 -4.07 12.64 -8.89
C LYS A 192 -4.65 11.23 -8.85
N ILE A 193 -5.08 10.70 -9.99
CA ILE A 193 -5.58 9.33 -10.13
C ILE A 193 -4.51 8.32 -9.72
N GLU A 194 -3.28 8.47 -10.22
CA GLU A 194 -2.17 7.57 -9.89
C GLU A 194 -1.77 7.65 -8.41
N LYS A 195 -1.78 8.86 -7.82
CA LYS A 195 -1.59 9.02 -6.36
C LYS A 195 -2.66 8.28 -5.56
N PHE A 196 -3.92 8.37 -5.96
CA PHE A 196 -5.01 7.66 -5.29
C PHE A 196 -4.90 6.14 -5.45
N LYS A 197 -4.47 5.66 -6.63
CA LYS A 197 -4.19 4.23 -6.87
C LYS A 197 -3.15 3.68 -5.88
N LYS A 198 -2.02 4.37 -5.72
CA LYS A 198 -0.97 3.99 -4.75
C LYS A 198 -1.49 4.00 -3.31
N LYS A 199 -2.39 4.93 -2.97
CA LYS A 199 -3.07 4.96 -1.67
C LYS A 199 -3.94 3.69 -1.49
N LEU A 200 -4.72 3.28 -2.49
CA LEU A 200 -5.51 2.05 -2.44
C LEU A 200 -4.64 0.80 -2.29
N ASP A 201 -3.53 0.69 -3.01
CA ASP A 201 -2.58 -0.42 -2.87
C ASP A 201 -2.01 -0.50 -1.44
N SER A 202 -1.67 0.65 -0.85
CA SER A 202 -1.17 0.76 0.51
C SER A 202 -2.22 0.39 1.57
N ILE A 203 -3.49 0.73 1.32
CA ILE A 203 -4.64 0.35 2.14
C ILE A 203 -4.86 -1.16 2.05
N LYS A 204 -4.85 -1.72 0.84
CA LYS A 204 -5.02 -3.17 0.61
C LYS A 204 -4.05 -4.00 1.46
N SER A 205 -2.76 -3.68 1.38
CA SER A 205 -1.72 -4.42 2.13
C SER A 205 -1.95 -4.39 3.64
N ARG A 206 -2.46 -3.27 4.18
CA ARG A 206 -2.75 -3.12 5.62
C ARG A 206 -4.00 -3.87 6.04
N ILE A 207 -5.04 -3.89 5.20
CA ILE A 207 -6.25 -4.68 5.45
C ILE A 207 -5.89 -6.17 5.49
N ASP A 208 -5.14 -6.65 4.49
CA ASP A 208 -4.72 -8.05 4.42
C ASP A 208 -3.92 -8.43 5.69
N LYS A 209 -2.93 -7.62 6.07
CA LYS A 209 -2.17 -7.80 7.31
C LYS A 209 -3.06 -7.78 8.57
N ALA A 210 -4.00 -6.84 8.67
CA ALA A 210 -4.88 -6.73 9.82
C ALA A 210 -5.77 -7.98 9.94
N ARG A 211 -6.30 -8.49 8.82
CA ARG A 211 -7.13 -9.71 8.82
C ARG A 211 -6.35 -10.94 9.23
N ASP A 212 -5.15 -11.12 8.71
CA ASP A 212 -4.30 -12.25 9.08
C ASP A 212 -4.04 -12.27 10.59
N LEU A 213 -3.74 -11.11 11.18
CA LEU A 213 -3.51 -11.00 12.62
C LEU A 213 -4.80 -11.17 13.44
N ILE A 214 -5.94 -10.60 13.00
CA ILE A 214 -7.24 -10.77 13.67
C ILE A 214 -7.60 -12.25 13.75
N ASN A 215 -7.41 -13.02 12.67
CA ASN A 215 -7.75 -14.44 12.63
C ASN A 215 -6.99 -15.31 13.64
N THR A 216 -5.91 -14.81 14.25
CA THR A 216 -5.16 -15.51 15.31
C THR A 216 -5.73 -15.31 16.71
N LEU A 217 -6.64 -14.35 16.90
CA LEU A 217 -7.22 -14.00 18.20
C LEU A 217 -8.46 -14.84 18.52
N ASP A 218 -8.94 -14.75 19.76
CA ASP A 218 -10.22 -15.33 20.15
C ASP A 218 -11.40 -14.67 19.41
N ILE A 219 -12.50 -15.42 19.25
CA ILE A 219 -13.66 -15.00 18.45
C ILE A 219 -14.31 -13.69 18.95
N THR A 220 -14.23 -13.39 20.25
CA THR A 220 -14.85 -12.19 20.82
C THR A 220 -14.06 -10.95 20.40
N LYS A 221 -12.72 -11.01 20.49
CA LYS A 221 -11.85 -9.94 19.99
C LYS A 221 -11.90 -9.81 18.47
N GLN A 222 -12.02 -10.93 17.75
CA GLN A 222 -12.18 -10.90 16.30
C GLN A 222 -13.36 -10.01 15.88
N ASN A 223 -14.51 -10.16 16.53
CA ASN A 223 -15.70 -9.39 16.19
C ASN A 223 -15.52 -7.88 16.39
N ASP A 224 -14.97 -7.44 17.53
CA ASP A 224 -14.73 -6.02 17.82
C ASP A 224 -13.73 -5.40 16.82
N LEU A 225 -12.62 -6.09 16.57
CA LEU A 225 -11.57 -5.60 15.67
C LEU A 225 -12.02 -5.62 14.20
N ASN A 226 -12.82 -6.60 13.78
CA ASN A 226 -13.43 -6.62 12.45
C ASN A 226 -14.39 -5.43 12.26
N GLN A 227 -15.18 -5.08 13.28
CA GLN A 227 -16.06 -3.92 13.22
C GLN A 227 -15.27 -2.61 13.07
N LYS A 228 -14.18 -2.43 13.83
CA LYS A 228 -13.28 -1.27 13.69
C LYS A 228 -12.63 -1.24 12.30
N LEU A 229 -12.20 -2.39 11.79
CA LEU A 229 -11.59 -2.51 10.47
C LEU A 229 -12.57 -2.09 9.36
N ASN A 230 -13.86 -2.45 9.45
CA ASN A 230 -14.90 -2.04 8.51
C ASN A 230 -15.11 -0.52 8.41
N ASP A 231 -14.64 0.25 9.40
CA ASP A 231 -14.74 1.72 9.47
C ASP A 231 -13.42 2.45 9.11
N ALA A 232 -12.32 1.72 8.88
CA ALA A 232 -10.98 2.27 8.71
C ALA A 232 -10.63 2.55 7.24
N ASP A 233 -10.96 3.74 6.76
CA ASP A 233 -10.73 4.19 5.37
C ASP A 233 -9.40 4.92 5.12
N THR A 234 -8.54 5.04 6.13
CA THR A 234 -7.24 5.71 6.03
C THR A 234 -6.11 4.83 6.55
N ILE A 235 -4.90 5.12 6.09
CA ILE A 235 -3.68 4.41 6.51
C ILE A 235 -3.48 4.53 8.03
N GLU A 236 -3.70 5.72 8.59
CA GLU A 236 -3.51 6.00 10.01
C GLU A 236 -4.48 5.20 10.88
N LYS A 237 -5.74 5.10 10.46
CA LYS A 237 -6.74 4.26 11.15
C LYS A 237 -6.36 2.78 11.10
N LEU A 238 -5.92 2.30 9.94
CA LEU A 238 -5.48 0.92 9.76
C LEU A 238 -4.25 0.60 10.61
N ASP A 239 -3.25 1.49 10.63
CA ASP A 239 -2.04 1.32 11.44
C ASP A 239 -2.35 1.33 12.94
N SER A 240 -3.31 2.15 13.38
CA SER A 240 -3.82 2.14 14.76
C SER A 240 -4.49 0.81 15.13
N ILE A 241 -5.31 0.25 14.23
CA ILE A 241 -5.96 -1.06 14.44
C ILE A 241 -4.92 -2.18 14.49
N ILE A 242 -3.92 -2.17 13.60
CA ILE A 242 -2.82 -3.14 13.61
C ILE A 242 -2.08 -3.10 14.95
N LYS A 243 -1.84 -1.90 15.51
CA LYS A 243 -1.24 -1.77 16.83
C LYS A 243 -2.11 -2.41 17.92
N GLU A 244 -3.41 -2.11 17.92
CA GLU A 244 -4.37 -2.68 18.88
C GLU A 244 -4.42 -4.22 18.80
N ILE A 245 -4.38 -4.79 17.58
CA ILE A 245 -4.32 -6.23 17.37
C ILE A 245 -3.05 -6.83 18.00
N ASN A 246 -1.88 -6.22 17.77
CA ASN A 246 -0.62 -6.70 18.33
C ASN A 246 -0.59 -6.62 19.86
N ASP A 247 -1.16 -5.56 20.44
CA ASP A 247 -1.30 -5.43 21.90
C ASP A 247 -2.21 -6.53 22.45
N ALA A 248 -3.30 -6.86 21.76
CA ALA A 248 -4.19 -7.96 22.14
C ALA A 248 -3.52 -9.34 22.07
N ILE A 249 -2.72 -9.60 21.03
CA ILE A 249 -1.92 -10.84 20.89
C ILE A 249 -0.92 -10.94 22.04
N LYS A 250 -0.22 -9.84 22.36
CA LYS A 250 0.76 -9.80 23.44
C LYS A 250 0.13 -10.14 24.80
N VAL A 251 -1.07 -9.62 25.07
CA VAL A 251 -1.81 -9.93 26.32
C VAL A 251 -2.13 -11.42 26.41
N GLU A 252 -2.55 -12.06 25.32
CA GLU A 252 -2.81 -13.51 25.30
C GLU A 252 -1.55 -14.34 25.50
N GLN A 253 -0.44 -13.96 24.87
CA GLN A 253 0.84 -14.63 25.07
C GLN A 253 1.33 -14.52 26.52
N ILE A 254 1.19 -13.35 27.13
CA ILE A 254 1.52 -13.15 28.56
C ILE A 254 0.68 -14.07 29.43
N LYS A 255 -0.64 -14.15 29.18
CA LYS A 255 -1.53 -15.04 29.92
C LYS A 255 -1.11 -16.50 29.77
N ALA A 256 -0.87 -16.96 28.54
CA ALA A 256 -0.47 -18.34 28.27
C ALA A 256 0.84 -18.73 28.99
N ILE A 257 1.84 -17.85 29.00
CA ILE A 257 3.10 -18.10 29.71
C ILE A 257 2.87 -18.12 31.23
N LYS A 258 2.02 -17.24 31.77
CA LYS A 258 1.67 -17.26 33.20
C LYS A 258 0.95 -18.55 33.60
N ASP A 259 0.00 -19.01 32.79
CA ASP A 259 -0.69 -20.28 33.00
C ASP A 259 0.30 -21.47 32.96
N GLU A 260 1.28 -21.42 32.05
CA GLU A 260 2.36 -22.43 31.98
C GLU A 260 3.28 -22.39 33.21
N LEU A 261 3.69 -21.19 33.64
CA LEU A 261 4.48 -20.97 34.86
C LEU A 261 3.74 -21.49 36.10
N ASP A 262 2.45 -21.21 36.23
CA ASP A 262 1.63 -21.72 37.33
C ASP A 262 1.63 -23.25 37.34
N SER A 263 1.50 -23.88 36.17
CA SER A 263 1.59 -25.34 36.06
C SER A 263 2.96 -25.90 36.44
N TYR A 264 4.06 -25.24 36.06
CA TYR A 264 5.40 -25.68 36.50
C TYR A 264 5.54 -25.56 38.02
N VAL A 265 5.15 -24.42 38.59
CA VAL A 265 5.26 -24.15 40.03
C VAL A 265 4.41 -25.14 40.85
N ASP A 266 3.19 -25.42 40.40
CA ASP A 266 2.31 -26.39 41.08
C ASP A 266 2.87 -27.81 41.05
N ASN A 267 3.59 -28.17 39.99
CA ASN A 267 4.25 -29.48 39.84
C ASN A 267 5.63 -29.57 40.50
N LEU A 268 6.19 -28.46 41.03
CA LEU A 268 7.46 -28.50 41.76
C LEU A 268 7.37 -29.50 42.92
N SER A 269 8.34 -30.41 42.94
CA SER A 269 8.32 -31.63 43.75
C SER A 269 8.72 -31.42 45.21
N TYR A 270 8.31 -30.30 45.83
CA TYR A 270 8.55 -30.02 47.25
C TYR A 270 8.01 -31.14 48.17
N PRO A 271 8.58 -31.32 49.38
CA PRO A 271 8.09 -32.30 50.35
C PRO A 271 6.62 -32.16 50.73
N SER A 272 6.10 -30.92 50.80
CA SER A 272 4.68 -30.62 50.99
C SER A 272 4.04 -30.19 49.68
N ALA A 273 2.85 -30.72 49.37
CA ALA A 273 2.06 -30.29 48.22
C ALA A 273 1.75 -28.77 48.26
N ASN A 274 1.52 -28.25 49.48
CA ASN A 274 1.20 -26.85 49.77
C ASN A 274 2.41 -26.10 50.35
N ALA A 275 3.62 -26.35 49.82
CA ALA A 275 4.83 -25.67 50.25
C ALA A 275 4.71 -24.13 50.09
N PRO A 276 4.99 -23.32 51.13
CA PRO A 276 4.94 -21.85 51.06
C PRO A 276 5.72 -21.27 49.87
N ALA A 277 6.87 -21.88 49.55
CA ALA A 277 7.72 -21.49 48.44
C ALA A 277 6.96 -21.37 47.10
N LYS A 278 5.97 -22.24 46.83
CA LYS A 278 5.18 -22.21 45.59
C LYS A 278 4.41 -20.90 45.42
N ASN A 279 3.79 -20.42 46.50
CA ASN A 279 3.03 -19.17 46.47
C ASN A 279 3.96 -17.96 46.29
N GLU A 280 5.10 -17.97 46.98
CA GLU A 280 6.09 -16.91 46.86
C GLU A 280 6.68 -16.83 45.44
N ILE A 281 6.97 -17.97 44.81
CA ILE A 281 7.40 -18.01 43.39
C ILE A 281 6.32 -17.42 42.48
N LYS A 282 5.05 -17.79 42.66
CA LYS A 282 3.91 -17.24 41.89
C LYS A 282 3.80 -15.72 42.02
N GLU A 283 4.02 -15.17 43.21
CA GLU A 283 3.98 -13.72 43.42
C GLU A 283 5.10 -12.97 42.65
N THR A 284 6.23 -13.61 42.36
CA THR A 284 7.34 -12.95 41.62
C THR A 284 6.97 -12.53 40.19
N TYR A 285 6.05 -13.24 39.54
CA TYR A 285 5.67 -12.97 38.15
C TYR A 285 4.22 -12.51 37.95
N LYS A 286 3.43 -12.45 39.02
CA LYS A 286 2.00 -12.08 38.99
C LYS A 286 1.72 -10.78 38.22
N ASN A 287 2.52 -9.74 38.47
CA ASN A 287 2.33 -8.40 37.88
C ASN A 287 3.24 -8.13 36.68
N ILE A 288 4.02 -9.11 36.21
CA ILE A 288 4.92 -8.92 35.07
C ILE A 288 4.11 -8.95 33.77
N ASN A 289 4.29 -7.94 32.93
CA ASN A 289 3.66 -7.81 31.62
C ASN A 289 4.68 -7.75 30.47
N ASP A 290 5.91 -8.18 30.74
CA ASP A 290 6.99 -8.29 29.76
C ASP A 290 7.30 -9.76 29.46
N LEU A 291 7.22 -10.14 28.18
CA LEU A 291 7.40 -11.53 27.74
C LEU A 291 8.83 -12.02 27.99
N ASN A 292 9.84 -11.17 27.84
CA ASN A 292 11.23 -11.57 28.06
C ASN A 292 11.49 -11.84 29.53
N GLN A 293 10.98 -10.99 30.42
CA GLN A 293 11.06 -11.22 31.87
C GLN A 293 10.34 -12.51 32.29
N LEU A 294 9.15 -12.79 31.74
CA LEU A 294 8.43 -14.04 32.01
C LEU A 294 9.23 -15.28 31.54
N ASN A 295 9.82 -15.22 30.35
CA ASN A 295 10.65 -16.31 29.84
C ASN A 295 11.92 -16.53 30.67
N GLN A 296 12.55 -15.46 31.16
CA GLN A 296 13.69 -15.56 32.07
C GLN A 296 13.30 -16.21 33.41
N ILE A 297 12.11 -15.90 33.93
CA ILE A 297 11.60 -16.52 35.15
C ILE A 297 11.29 -18.00 34.91
N LYS A 298 10.70 -18.34 33.76
CA LYS A 298 10.48 -19.73 33.35
C LYS A 298 11.79 -20.51 33.37
N GLU A 299 12.84 -19.98 32.77
CA GLU A 299 14.17 -20.61 32.78
C GLU A 299 14.73 -20.76 34.21
N LYS A 300 14.58 -19.75 35.08
CA LYS A 300 15.00 -19.86 36.50
C LYS A 300 14.26 -20.95 37.28
N ILE A 301 13.05 -21.31 36.87
CA ILE A 301 12.28 -22.38 37.51
C ILE A 301 12.67 -23.74 36.92
N THR A 302 12.69 -23.86 35.58
CA THR A 302 12.72 -25.14 34.87
C THR A 302 14.10 -25.54 34.34
N ASN A 303 15.16 -24.76 34.55
CA ASN A 303 16.49 -25.15 34.08
C ASN A 303 16.98 -26.43 34.79
N ASP A 304 17.36 -27.44 34.02
CA ASP A 304 17.73 -28.77 34.52
C ASP A 304 18.95 -28.79 35.45
N THR A 305 19.80 -27.76 35.39
CA THR A 305 21.08 -27.73 36.12
C THR A 305 21.12 -26.70 37.25
N THR A 306 20.48 -25.54 37.05
CA THR A 306 20.53 -24.41 37.97
C THR A 306 19.15 -23.95 38.42
N GLY A 307 18.09 -24.47 37.82
CA GLY A 307 16.72 -24.07 38.10
C GLY A 307 16.26 -24.55 39.48
N ILE A 308 15.20 -23.90 39.99
CA ILE A 308 14.58 -24.24 41.27
C ILE A 308 14.20 -25.72 41.33
N GLU A 309 13.65 -26.29 40.24
CA GLU A 309 13.28 -27.70 40.18
C GLU A 309 14.48 -28.64 40.44
N SER A 310 15.61 -28.39 39.76
CA SER A 310 16.84 -29.17 39.94
C SER A 310 17.38 -29.11 41.37
N LYS A 311 17.32 -27.91 41.99
CA LYS A 311 17.75 -27.67 43.37
C LYS A 311 16.88 -28.42 44.38
N ILE A 312 15.55 -28.42 44.19
CA ILE A 312 14.62 -29.20 45.02
C ILE A 312 14.92 -30.69 44.91
N ILE A 313 15.07 -31.22 43.70
CA ILE A 313 15.35 -32.65 43.48
C ILE A 313 16.65 -33.05 44.17
N LYS A 314 17.73 -32.27 43.98
CA LYS A 314 19.02 -32.51 44.61
C LYS A 314 18.93 -32.47 46.14
N ALA A 315 18.27 -31.46 46.71
CA ALA A 315 18.11 -31.33 48.15
C ALA A 315 17.34 -32.52 48.74
N LYS A 316 16.25 -32.96 48.09
CA LYS A 316 15.48 -34.15 48.51
C LYS A 316 16.34 -35.41 48.54
N LEU A 317 17.09 -35.68 47.47
CA LEU A 317 17.97 -36.85 47.39
C LEU A 317 19.02 -36.86 48.51
N GLU A 318 19.53 -35.69 48.91
CA GLU A 318 20.49 -35.60 50.01
C GLU A 318 19.84 -35.68 51.39
N ILE A 319 18.62 -35.14 51.57
CA ILE A 319 17.85 -35.26 52.80
C ILE A 319 17.43 -36.72 53.05
N ASP A 320 17.01 -37.45 52.02
CA ASP A 320 16.55 -38.84 52.13
C ASP A 320 17.64 -39.80 52.67
N LYS A 321 18.92 -39.42 52.57
CA LYS A 321 20.06 -40.17 53.13
C LYS A 321 20.25 -40.00 54.65
N LEU A 322 19.50 -39.09 55.28
CA LEU A 322 19.61 -38.76 56.70
C LEU A 322 18.60 -39.52 57.57
N PRO A 323 18.77 -39.54 58.92
CA PRO A 323 17.80 -40.15 59.82
C PRO A 323 16.47 -39.38 59.86
N LYS A 324 15.35 -40.07 60.12
CA LYS A 324 13.98 -39.51 60.02
C LYS A 324 13.75 -38.21 60.81
N ASN A 325 14.39 -38.04 61.97
CA ASN A 325 14.26 -36.84 62.78
C ASN A 325 14.90 -35.61 62.11
N GLU A 326 16.06 -35.76 61.47
CA GLU A 326 16.73 -34.69 60.71
C GLU A 326 15.99 -34.43 59.39
N GLN A 327 15.46 -35.48 58.74
CA GLN A 327 14.63 -35.34 57.54
C GLN A 327 13.43 -34.41 57.76
N SER A 328 12.69 -34.58 58.86
CA SER A 328 11.52 -33.76 59.14
C SER A 328 11.86 -32.28 59.32
N ALA A 329 12.98 -31.96 59.99
CA ALA A 329 13.41 -30.58 60.17
C ALA A 329 13.87 -29.93 58.86
N LEU A 330 14.69 -30.64 58.07
CA LEU A 330 15.20 -30.14 56.79
C LEU A 330 14.10 -30.01 55.73
N ASN A 331 13.14 -30.94 55.70
CA ASN A 331 11.99 -30.85 54.79
C ASN A 331 11.11 -29.62 55.07
N LYS A 332 11.02 -29.15 56.33
CA LYS A 332 10.34 -27.89 56.66
C LYS A 332 11.07 -26.68 56.06
N VAL A 333 12.41 -26.66 56.13
CA VAL A 333 13.22 -25.60 55.52
C VAL A 333 13.10 -25.64 54.00
N LEU A 334 13.19 -26.83 53.40
CA LEU A 334 13.03 -27.01 51.96
C LEU A 334 11.65 -26.53 51.47
N ASN A 335 10.56 -26.76 52.21
CA ASN A 335 9.23 -26.26 51.83
C ASN A 335 9.13 -24.73 51.73
N SER A 336 10.09 -23.98 52.29
CA SER A 336 10.12 -22.52 52.23
C SER A 336 11.19 -21.97 51.27
N ALA A 337 12.17 -22.76 50.86
CA ALA A 337 13.26 -22.28 50.01
C ALA A 337 12.81 -22.07 48.55
N ASN A 338 13.00 -20.87 48.02
CA ASN A 338 12.74 -20.52 46.62
C ASN A 338 13.82 -19.63 45.98
N THR A 339 14.75 -19.07 46.76
CA THR A 339 15.88 -18.27 46.28
C THR A 339 17.20 -19.04 46.30
N ASP A 340 18.17 -18.58 45.51
CA ASP A 340 19.52 -19.17 45.46
C ASP A 340 20.20 -19.12 46.84
N GLU A 341 20.05 -18.00 47.56
CA GLU A 341 20.58 -17.85 48.91
C GLU A 341 19.97 -18.85 49.90
N GLU A 342 18.66 -19.08 49.83
CA GLU A 342 17.97 -20.05 50.69
C GLU A 342 18.37 -21.49 50.38
N PHE A 343 18.56 -21.83 49.09
CA PHE A 343 19.07 -23.14 48.72
C PHE A 343 20.52 -23.35 49.19
N VAL A 344 21.37 -22.31 49.15
CA VAL A 344 22.73 -22.37 49.70
C VAL A 344 22.70 -22.57 51.23
N ASP A 345 21.82 -21.89 51.95
CA ASP A 345 21.66 -22.08 53.39
C ASP A 345 21.13 -23.48 53.73
N LEU A 346 20.17 -23.99 52.95
CA LEU A 346 19.68 -25.35 53.07
C LEU A 346 20.80 -26.39 52.86
N ASP A 347 21.60 -26.23 51.82
CA ASP A 347 22.73 -27.13 51.53
C ASP A 347 23.73 -27.16 52.70
N LYS A 348 24.02 -26.01 53.33
CA LYS A 348 24.86 -25.94 54.54
C LYS A 348 24.25 -26.71 55.71
N LYS A 349 22.94 -26.57 55.93
CA LYS A 349 22.21 -27.30 56.99
C LYS A 349 22.21 -28.82 56.73
N ILE A 350 22.04 -29.23 55.48
CA ILE A 350 22.14 -30.64 55.05
C ILE A 350 23.53 -31.20 55.37
N GLU A 351 24.60 -30.48 55.00
CA GLU A 351 25.97 -30.94 55.26
C GLU A 351 26.31 -31.00 56.75
N ALA A 352 25.83 -30.04 57.55
CA ALA A 352 25.97 -30.08 59.00
C ALA A 352 25.30 -31.32 59.60
N ALA A 353 24.08 -31.65 59.15
CA ALA A 353 23.35 -32.85 59.58
C ALA A 353 24.07 -34.15 59.17
N LYS A 354 24.61 -34.23 57.94
CA LYS A 354 25.43 -35.36 57.48
C LYS A 354 26.66 -35.57 58.36
N ASN A 355 27.36 -34.49 58.71
CA ASN A 355 28.56 -34.56 59.53
C ASN A 355 28.26 -35.00 60.96
N LYS A 356 27.19 -34.48 61.56
CA LYS A 356 26.71 -34.91 62.88
C LYS A 356 26.40 -36.41 62.91
N ASN A 357 25.64 -36.91 61.92
CA ASN A 357 25.30 -38.32 61.81
C ASN A 357 26.54 -39.23 61.60
N LYS A 358 27.53 -38.78 60.81
CA LYS A 358 28.83 -39.50 60.69
C LYS A 358 29.56 -39.62 62.02
N VAL A 359 29.55 -38.59 62.86
CA VAL A 359 30.19 -38.60 64.18
C VAL A 359 29.44 -39.51 65.15
N GLU A 360 28.11 -39.47 65.17
CA GLU A 360 27.27 -40.33 66.02
C GLU A 360 27.39 -41.82 65.64
N ASN A 361 27.38 -42.15 64.34
CA ASN A 361 27.60 -43.52 63.89
C ASN A 361 29.02 -44.04 64.23
N LYS A 362 30.06 -43.19 64.14
CA LYS A 362 31.41 -43.55 64.60
C LYS A 362 31.45 -43.81 66.11
N LYS A 363 30.79 -42.98 66.93
CA LYS A 363 30.69 -43.18 68.38
C LYS A 363 29.95 -44.47 68.74
N ASN A 364 28.81 -44.73 68.12
CA ASN A 364 28.01 -45.94 68.36
C ASN A 364 28.77 -47.21 67.96
N ASN A 365 29.47 -47.18 66.81
CA ASN A 365 30.30 -48.30 66.35
C ASN A 365 31.53 -48.52 67.24
N TRP A 366 32.11 -47.44 67.81
CA TRP A 366 33.19 -47.55 68.79
C TRP A 366 32.70 -48.14 70.13
N CYS A 367 31.55 -47.69 70.65
CA CYS A 367 30.92 -48.27 71.82
C CYS A 367 30.57 -49.76 71.62
N PHE A 368 30.07 -50.15 70.45
CA PHE A 368 29.75 -51.55 70.13
C PHE A 368 31.02 -52.42 70.02
N LYS A 369 32.10 -51.92 69.41
CA LYS A 369 33.42 -52.60 69.39
C LYS A 369 34.04 -52.72 70.79
N TRP A 370 33.83 -51.74 71.65
CA TRP A 370 34.33 -51.79 73.03
C TRP A 370 33.55 -52.80 73.88
N PHE A 371 32.21 -52.83 73.76
CA PHE A 371 31.36 -53.81 74.44
C PHE A 371 31.65 -55.26 73.99
N THR A 372 31.77 -55.50 72.68
CA THR A 372 32.09 -56.84 72.14
C THR A 372 33.50 -57.32 72.54
N ARG A 373 34.50 -56.42 72.63
CA ARG A 373 35.83 -56.73 73.18
C ARG A 373 35.82 -57.07 74.67
N ARG A 374 34.88 -56.52 75.45
CA ARG A 374 34.72 -56.85 76.89
C ARG A 374 34.00 -58.17 77.14
N SER A 375 33.13 -58.62 76.23
CA SER A 375 32.41 -59.91 76.35
C SER A 375 33.23 -61.15 75.96
N LYS A 376 34.43 -60.98 75.38
CA LYS A 376 35.34 -62.06 74.96
C LYS A 376 36.56 -62.24 75.89
N LYS A 377 36.50 -61.71 77.11
CA LYS A 377 37.51 -61.90 78.15
C LYS A 377 36.92 -62.64 79.34
#